data_AF-A0A7W9HPQ6-F1
#
_entry.id   AF-A0A7W9HPQ6-F1
#
_cell.length_a   1.000
_cell.length_b   1.000
_cell.length_c   1.000
_cell.angle_alpha   90.00
_cell.angle_beta   90.00
_cell.angle_gamma   90.00
#
_symmetry.space_group_name_H-M   'P 1'
#
loop_
_entity.id
_entity.type
_entity.pdbx_description
1 polymer ?
#
loop_
_entity_poly.entity_id
_entity_poly.type
_entity_poly.pdbx_seq_one_letter_code
_entity_poly.pdbx_strand_id
1 'polypeptide(L)'
;MDEALRAAVLRRLAHLDEVVENGEADALVPLARAEIHRLADGWRLLLTVHQPDPDGRCGACPGILRHKKWPCQVWNMAHQHLIGEGVPHRERRRPLRPLRRPNDAETTAEIPSVGSKPRHALPE
;
A
#
# COMPACT_ATOMS: atom_id res chain seq x y z
N MET A 1 -8.53 7.57 22.25
CA MET A 1 -8.30 6.15 22.60
C MET A 1 -7.67 5.40 21.44
N ASP A 2 -8.14 5.64 20.23
CA ASP A 2 -7.68 4.96 19.00
C ASP A 2 -6.19 5.16 18.68
N GLU A 3 -5.60 6.31 18.99
CA GLU A 3 -4.19 6.56 18.72
C GLU A 3 -3.25 5.71 19.59
N ALA A 4 -3.60 5.49 20.86
CA ALA A 4 -2.80 4.64 21.75
C ALA A 4 -2.81 3.18 21.30
N LEU A 5 -3.98 2.68 20.88
CA LEU A 5 -4.13 1.34 20.30
C LEU A 5 -3.34 1.23 18.99
N ARG A 6 -3.49 2.20 18.08
CA ARG A 6 -2.74 2.26 16.82
C ARG A 6 -1.24 2.22 17.06
N ALA A 7 -0.74 3.06 17.97
CA ALA A 7 0.68 3.13 18.29
C ALA A 7 1.19 1.81 18.91
N ALA A 8 0.40 1.16 19.76
CA ALA A 8 0.76 -0.14 20.34
C ALA A 8 0.89 -1.23 19.27
N VAL A 9 -0.05 -1.29 18.32
CA VAL A 9 0.00 -2.23 17.20
C VAL A 9 1.24 -1.98 16.33
N LEU A 10 1.51 -0.73 15.97
CA LEU A 10 2.68 -0.37 15.15
C LEU A 10 4.01 -0.68 15.86
N ARG A 11 4.11 -0.43 17.17
CA ARG A 11 5.29 -0.82 17.96
C ARG A 11 5.51 -2.33 17.97
N ARG A 12 4.43 -3.12 18.09
CA ARG A 12 4.56 -4.59 18.05
C ARG A 12 5.11 -5.06 16.70
N LEU A 13 4.63 -4.50 15.59
CA LEU A 13 5.13 -4.85 14.26
C LEU A 13 6.61 -4.46 14.09
N ALA A 14 6.99 -3.26 14.51
CA ALA A 14 8.39 -2.81 14.47
C ALA A 14 9.33 -3.69 15.31
N HIS A 15 8.86 -4.17 16.46
CA HIS A 15 9.63 -5.09 17.29
C HIS A 15 9.86 -6.45 16.61
N LEU A 16 8.87 -6.97 15.87
CA LEU A 16 9.07 -8.21 15.10
C LEU A 16 10.13 -8.02 14.02
N ASP A 17 10.15 -6.87 13.34
CA ASP A 17 11.18 -6.53 12.36
C ASP A 17 12.57 -6.46 13.02
N GLU A 18 12.68 -5.84 14.20
CA GLU A 18 13.94 -5.74 14.95
C GLU A 18 14.50 -7.10 15.35
N VAL A 19 13.63 -8.01 15.80
CA VAL A 19 14.04 -9.37 16.19
C VAL A 19 14.54 -10.16 14.98
N VAL A 20 13.89 -10.02 13.82
CA VAL A 20 14.34 -10.71 12.59
C VAL A 20 15.72 -10.21 12.13
N GLU A 21 16.01 -8.92 12.29
CA GLU A 21 17.29 -8.33 11.85
C GLU A 21 18.44 -8.59 12.83
N ASN A 22 18.18 -8.61 14.14
CA ASN A 22 19.22 -8.64 15.18
C ASN A 22 19.22 -9.91 16.04
N GLY A 23 18.26 -10.83 15.85
CA GLY A 23 18.08 -11.99 16.71
C GLY A 23 19.04 -13.15 16.43
N GLU A 24 19.40 -13.86 17.49
CA GLU A 24 20.21 -15.09 17.41
C GLU A 24 19.41 -16.22 16.73
N ALA A 25 20.06 -16.94 15.79
CA ALA A 25 19.40 -17.91 14.91
C ALA A 25 18.60 -19.00 15.65
N ASP A 26 19.09 -19.48 16.79
CA ASP A 26 18.46 -20.54 17.58
C ASP A 26 17.15 -20.10 18.25
N ALA A 27 17.03 -18.81 18.58
CA ALA A 27 15.81 -18.24 19.15
C ALA A 27 14.78 -17.84 18.08
N LEU A 28 15.23 -17.65 16.83
CA LEU A 28 14.38 -17.16 15.73
C LEU A 28 13.38 -18.20 15.24
N VAL A 29 13.75 -19.48 15.13
CA VAL A 29 12.87 -20.49 14.51
C VAL A 29 11.58 -20.73 15.31
N PRO A 30 11.60 -20.94 16.64
CA PRO A 30 10.36 -21.10 17.41
C PRO A 30 9.50 -19.83 17.41
N LEU A 31 10.15 -18.67 17.51
CA LEU A 31 9.47 -17.37 17.47
C LEU A 31 8.80 -17.13 16.12
N ALA A 32 9.52 -17.34 15.01
CA ALA A 32 8.99 -17.18 13.66
C ALA A 32 7.79 -18.09 13.43
N ARG A 33 7.86 -19.35 13.88
CA ARG A 33 6.72 -20.28 13.79
C ARG A 33 5.49 -19.72 14.52
N ALA A 34 5.65 -19.30 15.77
CA ALA A 34 4.54 -18.76 16.56
C ALA A 34 3.93 -17.50 15.93
N GLU A 35 4.76 -16.58 15.45
CA GLU A 35 4.29 -15.31 14.87
C GLU A 35 3.70 -15.50 13.47
N ILE A 36 4.22 -16.41 12.64
CA ILE A 36 3.60 -16.77 11.35
C ILE A 36 2.18 -17.30 11.57
N HIS A 37 1.99 -18.20 12.55
CA HIS A 37 0.65 -18.71 12.87
C HIS A 37 -0.29 -17.58 13.33
N ARG A 38 0.17 -16.73 14.25
CA ARG A 38 -0.62 -15.58 14.74
C ARG A 38 -1.00 -14.62 13.62
N LEU A 39 -0.07 -14.30 12.71
CA LEU A 39 -0.34 -13.41 11.58
C LEU A 39 -1.31 -14.05 10.59
N ALA A 40 -1.15 -15.35 10.29
CA ALA A 40 -2.09 -16.08 9.44
C ALA A 40 -3.51 -16.08 10.03
N ASP A 41 -3.65 -16.28 11.34
CA ASP A 41 -4.94 -16.22 12.03
C ASP A 41 -5.54 -14.80 12.00
N GLY A 42 -4.71 -13.78 12.20
CA GLY A 42 -5.12 -12.38 12.05
C GLY A 42 -5.66 -12.07 10.64
N TRP A 43 -4.99 -12.56 9.60
CA TRP A 43 -5.46 -12.44 8.22
C TRP A 43 -6.77 -13.16 7.98
N ARG A 44 -6.94 -14.40 8.47
CA ARG A 44 -8.20 -15.14 8.34
C ARG A 44 -9.36 -14.39 8.99
N LEU A 45 -9.15 -13.85 10.19
CA LEU A 45 -10.17 -13.08 10.89
C LEU A 45 -10.54 -11.80 10.10
N LEU A 46 -9.53 -11.05 9.65
CA LEU A 46 -9.73 -9.83 8.88
C LEU A 46 -10.48 -10.10 7.56
N LEU A 47 -10.09 -11.14 6.81
CA LEU A 47 -10.73 -11.51 5.55
C LEU A 47 -12.16 -12.03 5.75
N THR A 48 -12.45 -12.66 6.88
CA THR A 48 -13.81 -13.07 7.26
C THR A 48 -14.73 -11.87 7.41
N VAL A 49 -14.27 -10.80 8.06
CA VAL A 49 -15.04 -9.55 8.21
C VAL A 49 -15.26 -8.85 6.86
N HIS A 50 -14.37 -9.05 5.90
CA HIS A 50 -14.42 -8.43 4.57
C HIS A 50 -15.00 -9.33 3.47
N GLN A 51 -15.83 -10.31 3.82
CA GLN A 51 -16.52 -11.15 2.83
C GLN A 51 -17.50 -10.33 1.96
N PRO A 52 -17.79 -10.79 0.73
CA PRO A 52 -18.85 -10.22 -0.07
C PRO A 52 -20.23 -10.61 0.50
N ASP A 53 -21.10 -9.63 0.62
CA ASP A 53 -22.53 -9.79 0.87
C ASP A 53 -23.22 -10.38 -0.38
N PRO A 54 -24.51 -10.79 -0.31
CA PRO A 54 -25.25 -11.35 -1.45
C PRO A 54 -25.24 -10.47 -2.71
N ASP A 55 -25.09 -9.15 -2.55
CA ASP A 55 -24.97 -8.18 -3.65
C ASP A 55 -23.55 -8.06 -4.24
N GLY A 56 -22.61 -8.90 -3.82
CA GLY A 56 -21.20 -8.86 -4.26
C GLY A 56 -20.43 -7.63 -3.74
N ARG A 57 -20.78 -7.14 -2.54
CA ARG A 57 -20.18 -5.94 -1.92
C ARG A 57 -19.60 -6.27 -0.56
N CYS A 58 -18.57 -5.53 -0.12
CA CYS A 58 -17.97 -5.72 1.19
C CYS A 58 -18.71 -4.94 2.27
N GLY A 59 -19.46 -5.65 3.13
CA GLY A 59 -20.26 -5.07 4.22
C GLY A 59 -19.45 -4.24 5.23
N ALA A 60 -18.22 -4.64 5.54
CA ALA A 60 -17.39 -3.97 6.54
C ALA A 60 -16.67 -2.70 6.06
N CYS A 61 -16.57 -2.46 4.74
CA CYS A 61 -15.84 -1.29 4.25
C CYS A 61 -16.68 -0.01 4.41
N PRO A 62 -16.15 1.05 5.04
CA PRO A 62 -16.85 2.32 5.12
C PRO A 62 -16.99 2.94 3.73
N GLY A 63 -18.21 3.34 3.37
CA GLY A 63 -18.54 4.02 2.12
C GLY A 63 -19.74 4.94 2.32
N ILE A 64 -19.62 6.22 1.92
CA ILE A 64 -20.58 7.29 2.22
C ILE A 64 -21.97 7.03 1.60
N LEU A 65 -22.07 6.19 0.56
CA LEU A 65 -23.37 5.84 -0.02
C LEU A 65 -23.62 4.35 -0.28
N ARG A 66 -22.61 3.48 -0.42
CA ARG A 66 -22.75 2.02 -0.56
C ARG A 66 -21.46 1.30 -0.15
N HIS A 67 -21.61 0.11 0.42
CA HIS A 67 -20.53 -0.87 0.59
C HIS A 67 -19.67 -0.98 -0.67
N LYS A 68 -18.33 -1.05 -0.50
CA LYS A 68 -17.39 -1.10 -1.63
C LYS A 68 -17.60 -2.38 -2.46
N LYS A 69 -17.43 -2.29 -3.78
CA LYS A 69 -17.45 -3.46 -4.67
C LYS A 69 -16.36 -4.45 -4.23
N TRP A 70 -16.69 -5.74 -4.18
CA TRP A 70 -15.73 -6.78 -3.91
C TRP A 70 -14.93 -7.12 -5.19
N PRO A 71 -13.61 -7.43 -5.11
CA PRO A 71 -12.77 -7.44 -3.91
C PRO A 71 -12.43 -6.03 -3.44
N CYS A 72 -12.56 -5.80 -2.14
CA CYS A 72 -12.22 -4.51 -1.53
C CYS A 72 -10.70 -4.38 -1.34
N GLN A 73 -10.24 -3.21 -0.89
CA GLN A 73 -8.81 -2.93 -0.72
C GLN A 73 -8.10 -3.93 0.20
N VAL A 74 -8.79 -4.42 1.24
CA VAL A 74 -8.23 -5.40 2.18
C VAL A 74 -7.92 -6.73 1.47
N TRP A 75 -8.83 -7.21 0.61
CA TRP A 75 -8.59 -8.40 -0.21
C TRP A 75 -7.46 -8.20 -1.22
N ASN A 76 -7.39 -7.03 -1.86
CA ASN A 76 -6.29 -6.70 -2.77
C ASN A 76 -4.94 -6.70 -2.05
N MET A 77 -4.87 -6.13 -0.84
CA MET A 77 -3.66 -6.15 -0.01
C MET A 77 -3.28 -7.56 0.42
N ALA A 78 -4.25 -8.37 0.84
CA ALA A 78 -4.01 -9.76 1.19
C ALA A 78 -3.46 -10.55 0.00
N HIS A 79 -4.05 -10.39 -1.17
CA HIS A 79 -3.55 -11.01 -2.40
C HIS A 79 -2.10 -10.60 -2.69
N GLN A 80 -1.80 -9.29 -2.61
CA GLN A 80 -0.44 -8.78 -2.85
C GLN A 80 0.60 -9.29 -1.85
N HIS A 81 0.24 -9.42 -0.56
CA HIS A 81 1.19 -9.75 0.49
C HIS A 81 1.29 -11.25 0.83
N LEU A 82 0.23 -12.03 0.58
CA LEU A 82 0.19 -13.46 0.87
C LEU A 82 0.49 -14.33 -0.37
N ILE A 83 0.15 -13.84 -1.57
CA ILE A 83 0.23 -14.63 -2.82
C ILE A 83 1.19 -13.99 -3.82
N GLY A 84 1.11 -12.66 -3.99
CA GLY A 84 2.06 -11.93 -4.84
C GLY A 84 3.49 -12.14 -4.34
N GLU A 85 4.45 -12.18 -5.27
CA GLU A 85 5.87 -12.07 -4.94
C GLU A 85 6.09 -10.73 -4.23
N GLY A 86 5.94 -10.75 -2.91
CA GLY A 86 6.02 -9.55 -2.12
C GLY A 86 7.41 -8.98 -2.30
N VAL A 87 7.48 -7.71 -2.71
CA VAL A 87 8.69 -6.89 -2.79
C VAL A 87 9.67 -7.29 -1.66
N PRO A 88 10.94 -7.61 -1.91
CA PRO A 88 11.87 -8.07 -0.87
C PRO A 88 11.80 -7.19 0.38
N HIS A 89 11.94 -7.74 1.59
CA HIS A 89 11.78 -7.00 2.87
C HIS A 89 12.54 -5.66 2.87
N ARG A 90 13.71 -5.61 2.23
CA ARG A 90 14.54 -4.39 2.07
C ARG A 90 13.86 -3.26 1.29
N GLU A 91 13.03 -3.57 0.32
CA GLU A 91 12.36 -2.58 -0.54
C GLU A 91 11.04 -2.07 0.06
N ARG A 92 10.42 -2.80 0.98
CA ARG A 92 9.22 -2.37 1.73
C ARG A 92 9.49 -1.24 2.73
N ARG A 93 10.76 -1.00 3.09
CA ARG A 93 11.19 0.10 3.97
C ARG A 93 11.24 1.46 3.28
N ARG A 94 10.99 1.54 1.98
CA ARG A 94 10.78 2.85 1.36
C ARG A 94 9.50 3.45 1.94
N PRO A 95 9.53 4.69 2.46
CA PRO A 95 8.33 5.34 2.97
C PRO A 95 7.26 5.25 1.88
N LEU A 96 6.11 4.69 2.23
CA LEU A 96 4.96 4.63 1.32
C LEU A 96 4.71 6.05 0.84
N ARG A 97 4.98 6.32 -0.44
CA ARG A 97 4.55 7.58 -1.05
C ARG A 97 3.04 7.67 -0.79
N PRO A 98 2.54 8.78 -0.21
CA PRO A 98 1.12 8.96 -0.05
C PRO A 98 0.46 8.70 -1.40
N LEU A 99 -0.62 7.90 -1.42
CA LEU A 99 -1.45 7.69 -2.61
C LEU A 99 -1.97 9.07 -3.06
N ARG A 100 -1.21 9.71 -3.94
CA ARG A 100 -1.58 10.99 -4.54
C ARG A 100 -2.77 10.69 -5.46
N ARG A 101 -3.92 11.29 -5.16
CA ARG A 101 -5.09 11.26 -6.03
C ARG A 101 -4.67 11.81 -7.40
N PRO A 102 -4.93 11.12 -8.53
CA PRO A 102 -4.76 11.72 -9.84
C PRO A 102 -5.99 12.57 -10.15
N ASN A 103 -5.86 13.85 -9.83
CA ASN A 103 -6.55 15.02 -10.39
C ASN A 103 -5.70 16.18 -9.84
N ASP A 104 -5.00 16.96 -10.65
CA ASP A 104 -5.54 17.69 -11.79
C ASP A 104 -4.56 17.69 -12.97
N ALA A 105 -5.06 17.30 -14.14
CA ALA A 105 -4.51 17.72 -15.41
C ALA A 105 -5.30 18.96 -15.84
N GLU A 106 -4.73 20.15 -15.66
CA GLU A 106 -5.06 21.33 -16.48
C GLU A 106 -3.92 22.33 -16.36
N THR A 107 -3.04 22.33 -17.37
CA THR A 107 -2.98 23.40 -18.38
C THR A 107 -2.26 24.64 -17.88
N THR A 108 -0.95 24.68 -18.15
CA THR A 108 -0.38 25.87 -18.76
C THR A 108 0.59 25.40 -19.82
N ALA A 109 0.23 25.62 -21.08
CA ALA A 109 1.06 25.37 -22.24
C ALA A 109 2.37 26.19 -22.12
N GLU A 110 3.50 25.51 -21.99
CA GLU A 110 4.80 26.11 -22.25
C GLU A 110 4.94 26.28 -23.77
N ILE A 111 4.85 27.53 -24.21
CA ILE A 111 5.14 27.96 -25.57
C ILE A 111 6.65 27.77 -25.80
N PRO A 112 7.11 27.02 -26.83
CA PRO A 112 8.54 26.89 -27.10
C PRO A 112 9.07 28.18 -27.74
N SER A 113 10.07 28.79 -27.10
CA SER A 113 10.86 29.89 -27.65
C SER A 113 11.67 29.41 -28.85
N VAL A 114 11.24 29.76 -30.06
CA VAL A 114 12.01 29.55 -31.30
C VAL A 114 12.91 30.75 -31.52
N GLY A 115 14.21 30.54 -31.36
CA GLY A 115 15.25 31.53 -31.60
C GLY A 115 15.33 31.95 -33.07
N SER A 116 15.26 33.26 -33.30
CA SER A 116 15.53 33.92 -34.58
C SER A 116 16.92 33.59 -35.13
N LYS A 117 16.99 33.20 -36.41
CA LYS A 117 18.18 33.40 -37.24
C LYS A 117 17.78 34.04 -38.59
N PRO A 118 18.54 35.04 -39.08
CA PRO A 118 18.19 35.81 -40.27
C PRO A 118 18.84 35.23 -41.53
N ARG A 119 18.20 35.33 -42.70
CA ARG A 119 18.85 35.32 -44.03
C ARG A 119 18.07 36.16 -45.05
N HIS A 120 18.84 36.82 -45.91
CA HIS A 120 18.52 37.87 -46.88
C HIS A 120 17.69 37.47 -48.13
N ALA A 121 17.09 38.53 -48.74
CA ALA A 121 17.00 38.91 -50.17
C ALA A 121 15.68 38.68 -50.99
N LEU A 122 15.16 39.85 -51.45
CA LEU A 122 14.40 40.31 -52.67
C LEU A 122 13.56 39.35 -53.56
N PRO A 123 12.47 39.82 -54.23
CA PRO A 123 12.45 40.80 -55.37
C PRO A 123 11.43 41.97 -55.15
N GLU A 124 11.27 43.04 -55.93
CA GLU A 124 11.38 43.31 -57.39
C GLU A 124 12.35 44.44 -57.79
#